data_AF-A0ABD0S273-F1
#
_entry.id   AF-A0ABD0S273-F1
#
_cell.length_a   1.000
_cell.length_b   1.000
_cell.length_c   1.000
_cell.angle_alpha   90.00
_cell.angle_beta   90.00
_cell.angle_gamma   90.00
#
_symmetry.space_group_name_H-M   'P 1'
#
loop_
_entity.id
_entity.type
_entity.pdbx_description
1 polymer ?
#
loop_
_entity_poly.entity_id
_entity_poly.type
_entity_poly.pdbx_seq_one_letter_code
_entity_poly.pdbx_strand_id
1 'polypeptide(L)'
;EVHFSGAALLDPDESTDTDLKEVNPELPLLPQTRSCSITAALLTLGGFIVVLSGIWLLGTIFWLHKPPSTEPHRPLPPAVAKSPNGTWLQPESCLQIPEAWRFDCYPERGVVVTEEMCHARNCCFIQRSQSKTPGRNGVPWCFYTPDYPSYELVSISDTEMGKVGKLLRNKKTYYPKDIDALQLEVLYEEDNRLRVR
;
A
#
# COMPACT_ATOMS: atom_id res chain seq x y z
N GLU A 1 -21.24 -36.07 -38.72
CA GLU A 1 -21.23 -36.47 -37.29
C GLU A 1 -21.99 -37.76 -37.11
N VAL A 2 -21.47 -38.62 -36.25
CA VAL A 2 -21.74 -40.05 -36.22
C VAL A 2 -23.02 -40.31 -35.41
N HIS A 3 -24.02 -40.91 -36.05
CA HIS A 3 -25.21 -41.46 -35.40
C HIS A 3 -24.87 -42.78 -34.73
N PHE A 4 -25.14 -42.89 -33.42
CA PHE A 4 -25.08 -44.13 -32.66
C PHE A 4 -26.49 -44.70 -32.49
N SER A 5 -26.64 -46.00 -32.74
CA SER A 5 -27.88 -46.77 -32.58
C SER A 5 -27.76 -47.78 -31.42
N GLY A 6 -28.90 -48.06 -30.77
CA GLY A 6 -29.17 -49.23 -29.90
C GLY A 6 -29.07 -48.92 -28.39
N ALA A 7 -30.15 -48.85 -27.60
CA ALA A 7 -31.07 -49.92 -27.13
C ALA A 7 -30.34 -51.06 -26.39
N ALA A 8 -30.76 -51.64 -25.26
CA ALA A 8 -31.73 -51.36 -24.19
C ALA A 8 -31.43 -52.38 -23.04
N LEU A 9 -31.97 -52.12 -21.84
CA LEU A 9 -32.47 -53.07 -20.83
C LEU A 9 -31.55 -53.78 -19.78
N LEU A 10 -31.95 -53.54 -18.51
CA LEU A 10 -32.05 -54.41 -17.31
C LEU A 10 -30.83 -54.64 -16.39
N ASP A 11 -30.81 -53.85 -15.30
CA ASP A 11 -30.83 -54.16 -13.84
C ASP A 11 -30.09 -55.38 -13.22
N PRO A 12 -29.79 -55.32 -11.90
CA PRO A 12 -28.47 -55.62 -11.34
C PRO A 12 -28.42 -56.90 -10.51
N ASP A 13 -27.22 -57.47 -10.31
CA ASP A 13 -26.97 -58.27 -9.12
C ASP A 13 -25.48 -58.40 -8.76
N GLU A 14 -25.28 -58.60 -7.45
CA GLU A 14 -24.24 -59.43 -6.84
C GLU A 14 -22.79 -58.90 -6.72
N SER A 15 -22.45 -58.42 -5.51
CA SER A 15 -21.15 -58.73 -4.89
C SER A 15 -21.22 -58.66 -3.35
N THR A 16 -21.44 -59.81 -2.72
CA THR A 16 -20.83 -60.25 -1.44
C THR A 16 -19.31 -60.46 -1.70
N ASP A 17 -18.35 -60.31 -0.79
CA ASP A 17 -18.23 -60.64 0.63
C ASP A 17 -16.94 -59.98 1.17
N THR A 18 -16.90 -59.52 2.44
CA THR A 18 -15.91 -59.99 3.44
C THR A 18 -15.90 -59.14 4.73
N ASP A 19 -16.15 -59.89 5.82
CA ASP A 19 -15.45 -59.90 7.11
C ASP A 19 -16.17 -59.34 8.36
N LEU A 20 -16.18 -60.23 9.35
CA LEU A 20 -16.97 -60.29 10.57
C LEU A 20 -16.53 -59.27 11.64
N LYS A 21 -17.49 -58.70 12.38
CA LYS A 21 -17.48 -58.86 13.85
C LYS A 21 -18.86 -58.72 14.48
N GLU A 22 -19.25 -59.83 15.09
CA GLU A 22 -20.43 -60.15 15.89
C GLU A 22 -20.59 -59.26 17.14
N VAL A 23 -21.84 -58.92 17.51
CA VAL A 23 -22.52 -59.21 18.80
C VAL A 23 -23.86 -58.45 18.84
N ASN A 24 -24.96 -59.20 18.88
CA ASN A 24 -26.32 -58.82 19.32
C ASN A 24 -26.62 -59.68 20.58
N PRO A 25 -27.48 -59.34 21.57
CA PRO A 25 -28.94 -59.19 21.36
C PRO A 25 -29.72 -58.20 22.28
N GLU A 26 -30.69 -57.50 21.67
CA GLU A 26 -32.12 -57.26 22.04
C GLU A 26 -32.53 -56.87 23.51
N LEU A 27 -33.34 -55.82 23.76
CA LEU A 27 -34.83 -55.77 23.76
C LEU A 27 -35.31 -54.43 24.45
N PRO A 28 -36.59 -53.96 24.44
CA PRO A 28 -37.59 -53.70 23.39
C PRO A 28 -37.87 -52.18 23.15
N LEU A 29 -38.56 -51.88 22.05
CA LEU A 29 -39.07 -50.56 21.64
C LEU A 29 -40.19 -50.04 22.56
N LEU A 30 -39.99 -48.85 23.15
CA LEU A 30 -41.08 -47.95 23.61
C LEU A 30 -41.06 -46.67 22.76
N PRO A 31 -42.23 -46.09 22.43
CA PRO A 31 -42.33 -44.97 21.49
C PRO A 31 -41.82 -43.69 22.15
N GLN A 32 -40.65 -43.22 21.75
CA GLN A 32 -40.18 -41.89 22.14
C GLN A 32 -40.86 -40.86 21.26
N THR A 33 -41.91 -40.23 21.77
CA THR A 33 -42.53 -39.06 21.13
C THR A 33 -41.48 -37.95 21.05
N ARG A 34 -40.96 -37.70 19.85
CA ARG A 34 -40.10 -36.54 19.59
C ARG A 34 -40.96 -35.28 19.63
N SER A 35 -41.13 -34.70 20.80
CA SER A 35 -41.60 -33.33 20.93
C SER A 35 -40.48 -32.39 20.45
N CYS A 36 -40.51 -32.10 19.15
CA CYS A 36 -39.63 -31.10 18.55
C CYS A 36 -40.01 -29.73 19.13
N SER A 37 -39.24 -29.27 20.12
CA SER A 37 -39.51 -28.02 20.82
C SER A 37 -39.07 -26.84 19.96
N ILE A 38 -39.99 -26.37 19.12
CA ILE A 38 -39.82 -25.22 18.21
C ILE A 38 -39.34 -23.98 18.99
N THR A 39 -39.72 -23.84 20.25
CA THR A 39 -39.28 -22.76 21.13
C THR A 39 -37.78 -22.82 21.43
N ALA A 40 -37.22 -24.02 21.65
CA ALA A 40 -35.78 -24.20 21.85
C ALA A 40 -35.00 -23.85 20.57
N ALA A 41 -35.51 -24.23 19.39
CA ALA A 41 -34.89 -23.91 18.11
C ALA A 41 -34.92 -22.40 17.80
N LEU A 42 -36.02 -21.70 18.13
CA LEU A 42 -36.11 -20.25 17.98
C LEU A 42 -35.19 -19.50 18.94
N LEU A 43 -35.05 -19.98 20.18
CA LEU A 43 -34.14 -19.38 21.16
C LEU A 43 -32.67 -19.56 20.78
N THR A 44 -32.29 -20.74 20.27
CA THR A 44 -30.91 -20.97 19.80
C THR A 44 -30.60 -20.15 18.56
N LEU A 45 -31.51 -20.12 17.57
CA LEU A 45 -31.34 -19.32 16.37
C LEU A 45 -31.27 -17.82 16.68
N GLY A 46 -32.15 -17.33 17.57
CA GLY A 46 -32.12 -15.95 18.05
C GLY A 46 -30.81 -15.62 18.76
N GLY A 47 -30.31 -16.50 19.63
CA GLY A 47 -29.02 -16.35 20.28
C GLY A 47 -27.85 -16.27 19.30
N PHE A 48 -27.82 -17.14 18.27
CA PHE A 48 -26.81 -17.10 17.23
C PHE A 48 -26.84 -15.79 16.44
N ILE A 49 -28.02 -15.28 16.07
CA ILE A 49 -28.16 -14.01 15.35
C ILE A 49 -27.66 -12.84 16.20
N VAL A 50 -27.94 -12.82 17.50
CA VAL A 50 -27.45 -11.77 18.42
C VAL A 50 -25.93 -11.82 18.54
N VAL A 51 -25.32 -13.00 18.62
CA VAL A 51 -23.86 -13.14 18.68
C VAL A 51 -23.21 -12.67 17.38
N LEU A 52 -23.74 -13.10 16.22
CA LEU A 52 -23.19 -12.72 14.91
C LEU A 52 -23.31 -11.21 14.66
N SER A 53 -24.46 -10.62 15.00
CA SER A 53 -24.65 -9.17 14.90
C SER A 53 -23.76 -8.40 15.88
N GLY A 54 -23.56 -8.89 17.11
CA GLY A 54 -22.62 -8.31 18.07
C GLY A 54 -21.17 -8.33 17.58
N ILE A 55 -20.70 -9.46 17.03
CA ILE A 55 -19.36 -9.58 16.46
C ILE A 55 -19.18 -8.64 15.26
N TRP A 56 -20.19 -8.55 14.39
CA TRP A 56 -20.17 -7.66 13.24
C TRP A 56 -20.15 -6.18 13.65
N LEU A 57 -20.95 -5.78 14.65
CA LEU A 57 -20.94 -4.43 15.20
C LEU A 57 -19.59 -4.08 15.85
N LEU A 58 -19.01 -5.00 16.63
CA LEU A 58 -17.68 -4.78 17.20
C LEU A 58 -16.59 -4.66 16.12
N GLY A 59 -16.68 -5.44 15.05
CA GLY A 59 -15.76 -5.36 13.90
C GLY A 59 -15.87 -4.03 13.15
N THR A 60 -17.09 -3.54 12.89
CA THR A 60 -17.31 -2.25 12.21
C THR A 60 -16.88 -1.06 13.06
N ILE A 61 -17.14 -1.10 14.37
CA ILE A 61 -16.64 -0.10 15.33
C ILE A 61 -15.11 -0.08 15.33
N PHE A 62 -14.46 -1.24 15.38
CA PHE A 62 -12.99 -1.34 15.34
C PHE A 62 -12.40 -0.83 14.01
N TRP A 63 -13.09 -1.05 12.90
CA TRP A 63 -12.68 -0.56 11.58
C TRP A 63 -12.86 0.96 11.44
N LEU A 64 -13.93 1.53 11.99
CA LEU A 64 -14.18 2.98 12.01
C LEU A 64 -13.27 3.74 13.00
N HIS A 65 -12.91 3.11 14.12
CA HIS A 65 -12.01 3.71 15.12
C HIS A 65 -10.52 3.56 14.82
N LYS A 66 -10.15 2.80 13.78
CA LYS A 66 -8.79 2.79 13.25
C LYS A 66 -8.71 3.76 12.07
N PRO A 67 -8.39 5.04 12.29
CA PRO A 67 -8.03 5.91 11.18
C PRO A 67 -6.87 5.26 10.40
N PRO A 68 -6.82 5.40 9.06
CA PRO A 68 -5.66 4.98 8.29
C PRO A 68 -4.43 5.60 8.92
N SER A 69 -3.46 4.77 9.33
CA SER A 69 -2.17 5.12 9.94
C SER A 69 -1.79 6.59 9.75
N THR A 70 -2.15 7.42 10.73
CA THR A 70 -1.59 8.75 10.90
C THR A 70 -0.36 8.60 11.78
N GLU A 71 0.57 7.72 11.40
CA GLU A 71 1.92 7.80 11.94
C GLU A 71 2.47 9.15 11.50
N PRO A 72 2.71 10.11 12.42
CA PRO A 72 3.38 11.33 12.06
C PRO A 72 4.78 10.91 11.62
N HIS A 73 5.04 10.98 10.32
CA HIS A 73 6.35 10.71 9.76
C HIS A 73 7.35 11.55 10.52
N ARG A 74 8.16 10.89 11.36
CA ARG A 74 9.27 11.53 12.03
C ARG A 74 10.21 11.97 10.91
N PRO A 75 10.44 13.28 10.73
CA PRO A 75 11.40 13.74 9.75
C PRO A 75 12.74 13.09 10.08
N LEU A 76 13.51 12.70 9.06
CA LEU A 76 14.90 12.37 9.30
C LEU A 76 15.54 13.53 10.08
N PRO A 77 16.42 13.24 11.05
CA PRO A 77 17.14 14.29 11.76
C PRO A 77 17.73 15.25 10.73
N PRO A 78 17.58 16.57 10.94
CA PRO A 78 18.01 17.54 9.95
C PRO A 78 19.49 17.31 9.67
N ALA A 79 19.85 17.21 8.38
CA ALA A 79 21.25 17.21 7.97
C ALA A 79 21.96 18.51 8.41
N VAL A 80 21.17 19.54 8.73
CA VAL A 80 21.62 20.84 9.20
C VAL A 80 21.61 20.88 10.72
N ALA A 81 22.81 20.93 11.32
CA ALA A 81 22.96 21.21 12.73
C ALA A 81 22.43 22.62 13.05
N LYS A 82 21.59 22.73 14.09
CA LYS A 82 21.30 24.03 14.70
C LYS A 82 22.56 24.53 15.40
N SER A 83 23.00 25.75 15.09
CA SER A 83 23.98 26.45 15.91
C SER A 83 23.47 26.61 17.35
N PRO A 84 24.35 26.68 18.37
CA PRO A 84 23.96 26.97 19.76
C PRO A 84 23.07 28.22 19.93
N ASN A 85 23.14 29.17 18.98
CA ASN A 85 22.31 30.38 18.95
C ASN A 85 20.96 30.21 18.22
N GLY A 86 20.58 28.98 17.83
CA GLY A 86 19.31 28.71 17.15
C GLY A 86 19.30 28.99 15.64
N THR A 87 20.40 29.51 15.09
CA THR A 87 20.56 29.73 13.64
C THR A 87 20.87 28.42 12.92
N TRP A 88 20.14 28.10 11.86
CA TRP A 88 20.44 26.96 11.02
C TRP A 88 21.71 27.22 10.19
N LEU A 89 22.70 26.33 10.29
CA LEU A 89 23.93 26.43 9.51
C LEU A 89 23.68 25.88 8.10
N GLN A 90 23.27 26.74 7.17
CA GLN A 90 22.99 26.28 5.81
C GLN A 90 24.22 25.62 5.18
N PRO A 91 24.05 24.46 4.50
CA PRO A 91 25.11 23.88 3.70
C PRO A 91 25.59 24.89 2.64
N GLU A 92 26.91 25.01 2.45
CA GLU A 92 27.51 25.86 1.40
C GLU A 92 26.97 25.53 0.00
N SER A 93 26.53 24.29 -0.22
CA SER A 93 25.87 23.85 -1.46
C SER A 93 24.56 24.59 -1.77
N CYS A 94 23.87 25.13 -0.76
CA CYS A 94 22.63 25.88 -0.95
C CYS A 94 22.85 27.20 -1.71
N LEU A 95 24.00 27.86 -1.50
CA LEU A 95 24.35 29.11 -2.16
C LEU A 95 24.82 28.90 -3.61
N GLN A 96 25.25 27.68 -3.95
CA GLN A 96 25.77 27.34 -5.27
C GLN A 96 24.67 27.09 -6.31
N ILE A 97 23.41 26.91 -5.89
CA ILE A 97 22.28 26.66 -6.80
C ILE A 97 21.71 28.01 -7.30
N PRO A 98 21.86 28.35 -8.61
CA PRO A 98 21.30 29.58 -9.14
C PRO A 98 19.78 29.55 -9.10
N GLU A 99 19.13 30.70 -8.92
CA GLU A 99 17.66 30.80 -8.77
C GLU A 99 16.87 30.09 -9.88
N ALA A 100 17.36 30.11 -11.12
CA ALA A 100 16.72 29.47 -12.27
C ALA A 100 16.72 27.92 -12.23
N TRP A 101 17.58 27.33 -11.39
CA TRP A 101 17.73 25.87 -11.24
C TRP A 101 17.12 25.36 -9.93
N ARG A 102 16.48 26.23 -9.15
CA ARG A 102 15.84 25.84 -7.88
C ARG A 102 14.53 25.13 -8.15
N PHE A 103 14.48 23.86 -7.78
CA PHE A 103 13.26 23.05 -7.78
C PHE A 103 12.58 23.13 -6.41
N ASP A 104 11.27 23.37 -6.41
CA ASP A 104 10.48 23.56 -5.20
C ASP A 104 10.41 22.27 -4.35
N CYS A 105 10.89 22.35 -3.11
CA CYS A 105 10.85 21.25 -2.13
C CYS A 105 9.58 21.29 -1.25
N TYR A 106 8.75 22.32 -1.41
CA TYR A 106 7.51 22.49 -0.66
C TYR A 106 6.35 22.91 -1.58
N PRO A 107 5.98 22.08 -2.57
CA PRO A 107 5.00 22.43 -3.60
C PRO A 107 3.54 22.46 -3.09
N GLU A 108 3.29 22.05 -1.85
CA GLU A 108 1.95 21.99 -1.28
C GLU A 108 1.31 23.39 -1.17
N ARG A 109 0.10 23.51 -1.70
CA ARG A 109 -0.64 24.78 -1.70
C ARG A 109 -1.27 25.05 -0.33
N GLY A 110 -1.47 26.34 -0.02
CA GLY A 110 -2.21 26.77 1.17
C GLY A 110 -1.37 26.85 2.45
N VAL A 111 -0.04 26.68 2.36
CA VAL A 111 0.89 26.80 3.48
C VAL A 111 1.94 27.84 3.15
N VAL A 112 2.23 28.74 4.09
CA VAL A 112 3.39 29.63 4.00
C VAL A 112 4.58 28.89 4.57
N VAL A 113 5.54 28.56 3.71
CA VAL A 113 6.72 27.75 4.08
C VAL A 113 7.66 28.56 4.95
N THR A 114 7.91 28.08 6.17
CA THR A 114 8.93 28.65 7.07
C THR A 114 10.29 27.98 6.88
N GLU A 115 11.35 28.60 7.40
CA GLU A 115 12.70 28.04 7.38
C GLU A 115 12.74 26.66 8.07
N GLU A 116 12.08 26.52 9.21
CA GLU A 116 12.00 25.27 9.96
C GLU A 116 11.27 24.18 9.20
N MET A 117 10.16 24.53 8.53
CA MET A 117 9.41 23.58 7.70
C MET A 117 10.27 23.06 6.55
N CYS A 118 11.06 23.94 5.94
CA CYS A 118 11.96 23.56 4.85
C CYS A 118 13.12 22.67 5.32
N HIS A 119 13.77 23.06 6.42
CA HIS A 119 14.89 22.29 6.97
C HIS A 119 14.44 20.94 7.53
N ALA A 120 13.20 20.81 8.03
CA ALA A 120 12.62 19.53 8.41
C ALA A 120 12.50 18.56 7.22
N ARG A 121 12.47 19.06 5.98
CA ARG A 121 12.51 18.23 4.76
C ARG A 121 13.91 17.99 4.21
N ASN A 122 14.96 18.45 4.92
CA ASN A 122 16.36 18.45 4.47
C ASN A 122 16.58 19.24 3.17
N CYS A 123 15.93 20.39 3.05
CA CYS A 123 16.02 21.28 1.91
C CYS A 123 16.69 22.61 2.27
N CYS A 124 17.10 23.38 1.26
CA CYS A 124 17.68 24.71 1.42
C CYS A 124 16.59 25.77 1.55
N PHE A 125 16.76 26.72 2.46
CA PHE A 125 15.84 27.85 2.63
C PHE A 125 16.51 29.20 2.41
N ILE A 126 16.31 29.84 1.27
CA ILE A 126 16.86 31.18 1.03
C ILE A 126 15.70 32.15 0.82
N GLN A 127 15.34 32.86 1.88
CA GLN A 127 14.46 34.01 1.78
C GLN A 127 15.23 35.14 1.08
N ARG A 128 14.65 35.69 0.02
CA ARG A 128 15.27 36.73 -0.81
C ARG A 128 15.98 37.79 0.03
N SER A 129 17.29 37.95 -0.12
CA SER A 129 18.00 39.17 0.28
C SER A 129 18.63 39.83 -0.97
N GLN A 130 18.26 41.08 -1.21
CA GLN A 130 19.02 42.11 -1.94
C GLN A 130 19.01 42.22 -3.48
N SER A 131 18.34 41.39 -4.29
CA SER A 131 18.12 41.79 -5.70
C SER A 131 16.91 42.72 -5.82
N LYS A 132 17.17 44.01 -6.02
CA LYS A 132 16.17 45.07 -6.29
C LYS A 132 15.50 44.93 -7.67
N THR A 133 15.26 43.70 -8.13
CA THR A 133 14.53 43.45 -9.37
C THR A 133 13.14 42.90 -9.02
N PRO A 134 12.08 43.72 -9.10
CA PRO A 134 10.72 43.23 -8.99
C PRO A 134 10.46 42.40 -10.26
N GLY A 135 10.53 41.07 -10.18
CA GLY A 135 10.38 40.28 -11.41
C GLY A 135 10.44 38.76 -11.37
N ARG A 136 10.80 38.10 -10.27
CA ARG A 136 10.77 36.61 -10.23
C ARG A 136 9.69 36.10 -9.29
N ASN A 137 8.44 36.35 -9.68
CA ASN A 137 7.29 35.64 -9.11
C ASN A 137 7.49 34.14 -9.41
N GLY A 138 7.59 33.30 -8.38
CA GLY A 138 7.66 31.84 -8.54
C GLY A 138 9.01 31.16 -8.29
N VAL A 139 10.08 31.88 -7.91
CA VAL A 139 11.29 31.21 -7.40
C VAL A 139 11.03 30.71 -5.98
N PRO A 140 11.19 29.39 -5.71
CA PRO A 140 10.90 28.84 -4.40
C PRO A 140 11.94 29.28 -3.36
N TRP A 141 11.47 29.67 -2.17
CA TRP A 141 12.36 29.92 -1.03
C TRP A 141 12.90 28.62 -0.45
N CYS A 142 12.10 27.55 -0.49
CA CYS A 142 12.48 26.21 -0.09
C CYS A 142 12.75 25.32 -1.30
N PHE A 143 13.99 24.87 -1.49
CA PHE A 143 14.38 24.11 -2.68
C PHE A 143 15.30 22.94 -2.37
N TYR A 144 15.30 21.94 -3.25
CA TYR A 144 16.12 20.74 -3.08
C TYR A 144 17.62 21.05 -3.14
N THR A 145 18.40 20.31 -2.36
CA THR A 145 19.87 20.32 -2.43
C THR A 145 20.35 19.48 -3.63
N PRO A 146 21.58 19.66 -4.12
CA PRO A 146 22.10 18.86 -5.24
C PRO A 146 22.24 17.36 -4.90
N ASP A 147 22.46 17.06 -3.63
CA ASP A 147 22.62 15.73 -3.04
C ASP A 147 21.32 15.20 -2.41
N TYR A 148 20.18 15.82 -2.72
CA TYR A 148 18.90 15.39 -2.16
C TYR A 148 18.58 13.93 -2.56
N PRO A 149 18.15 13.08 -1.61
CA PRO A 149 17.94 11.66 -1.89
C PRO A 149 16.90 11.38 -2.97
N SER A 150 17.33 10.73 -4.06
CA SER A 150 16.48 10.26 -5.16
C SER A 150 16.54 8.74 -5.30
N TYR A 151 15.93 8.21 -6.37
CA TYR A 151 16.14 6.83 -6.78
C TYR A 151 17.52 6.65 -7.41
N GLU A 152 18.12 5.50 -7.16
CA GLU A 152 19.38 5.06 -7.74
C GLU A 152 19.10 3.95 -8.77
N LEU A 153 19.72 4.05 -9.95
CA LEU A 153 19.69 2.98 -10.95
C LEU A 153 20.65 1.86 -10.53
N VAL A 154 20.10 0.74 -10.09
CA VAL A 154 20.89 -0.38 -9.55
C VAL A 154 21.18 -1.47 -10.58
N SER A 155 20.35 -1.58 -11.61
CA SER A 155 20.59 -2.48 -12.74
C SER A 155 19.90 -1.96 -13.99
N ILE A 156 20.49 -2.22 -15.15
CA ILE A 156 19.89 -1.95 -16.45
C ILE A 156 20.33 -3.04 -17.44
N SER A 157 19.40 -3.52 -18.26
CA SER A 157 19.65 -4.51 -19.30
C SER A 157 18.95 -4.13 -20.60
N ASP A 158 19.54 -4.52 -21.71
CA ASP A 158 18.95 -4.35 -23.03
C ASP A 158 17.80 -5.36 -23.26
N THR A 159 16.82 -4.93 -24.05
CA THR A 159 15.74 -5.76 -24.58
C THR A 159 15.69 -5.59 -26.10
N GLU A 160 14.95 -6.43 -26.81
CA GLU A 160 14.77 -6.29 -28.26
C GLU A 160 14.22 -4.91 -28.67
N MET A 161 13.40 -4.30 -27.80
CA MET A 161 12.67 -3.06 -28.06
C MET A 161 13.18 -1.87 -27.24
N GLY A 162 14.28 -2.02 -26.48
CA GLY A 162 14.81 -0.94 -25.65
C GLY A 162 15.62 -1.40 -24.44
N LYS A 163 15.27 -0.90 -23.25
CA LYS A 163 15.97 -1.20 -21.99
C LYS A 163 14.99 -1.41 -20.85
N VAL A 164 15.34 -2.29 -19.91
CA VAL A 164 14.66 -2.43 -18.63
C VAL A 164 15.65 -2.19 -17.50
N GLY A 165 15.25 -1.43 -16.50
CA GLY A 165 16.09 -1.08 -15.36
C GLY A 165 15.37 -1.22 -14.03
N LYS A 166 16.13 -1.30 -12.95
CA LYS A 166 15.64 -1.30 -11.57
C LYS A 166 16.12 -0.05 -10.86
N LEU A 167 15.20 0.70 -10.29
CA LEU A 167 15.44 1.92 -9.53
C LEU A 167 15.12 1.66 -8.06
N LEU A 168 16.03 1.98 -7.14
CA LEU A 168 15.82 1.83 -5.70
C LEU A 168 15.91 3.16 -4.96
N ARG A 169 14.98 3.39 -4.03
CA ARG A 169 15.02 4.51 -3.09
C ARG A 169 15.44 4.01 -1.70
N ASN A 170 16.63 4.41 -1.28
CA ASN A 170 17.20 3.98 0.01
C ASN A 170 16.81 4.88 1.20
N LYS A 171 16.30 6.09 0.93
CA LYS A 171 15.90 7.08 1.94
C LYS A 171 14.45 7.49 1.73
N LYS A 172 13.65 7.44 2.80
CA LYS A 172 12.24 7.89 2.80
C LYS A 172 12.14 9.39 2.53
N THR A 173 11.12 9.77 1.78
CA THR A 173 10.75 11.16 1.54
C THR A 173 9.83 11.67 2.63
N TYR A 174 9.45 12.95 2.53
CA TYR A 174 8.44 13.55 3.37
C TYR A 174 7.00 13.21 2.93
N TYR A 175 6.81 12.53 1.79
CA TYR A 175 5.50 12.02 1.37
C TYR A 175 5.24 10.63 1.96
N PRO A 176 3.97 10.34 2.31
CA PRO A 176 3.60 9.02 2.78
C PRO A 176 3.64 8.00 1.63
N LYS A 177 3.87 6.73 2.00
CA LYS A 177 3.77 5.58 1.08
C LYS A 177 4.73 5.64 -0.12
N ASP A 178 5.98 5.99 0.13
CA ASP A 178 7.06 5.80 -0.86
C ASP A 178 7.05 4.36 -1.41
N ILE A 179 7.23 4.23 -2.72
CA ILE A 179 7.43 2.95 -3.40
C ILE A 179 8.92 2.71 -3.53
N ASP A 180 9.51 1.86 -2.69
CA ASP A 180 10.97 1.78 -2.56
C ASP A 180 11.69 1.20 -3.80
N ALA A 181 11.00 0.37 -4.58
CA ALA A 181 11.56 -0.26 -5.78
C ALA A 181 10.65 0.00 -6.99
N LEU A 182 11.23 0.55 -8.05
CA LEU A 182 10.57 0.78 -9.33
C LEU A 182 11.26 -0.02 -10.44
N GLN A 183 10.48 -0.40 -11.44
CA GLN A 183 10.98 -0.88 -12.72
C GLN A 183 10.90 0.26 -13.74
N LEU A 184 12.03 0.57 -14.36
CA LEU A 184 12.14 1.51 -15.46
C LEU A 184 12.03 0.74 -16.77
N GLU A 185 11.16 1.17 -17.68
CA GLU A 185 11.09 0.64 -19.04
C GLU A 185 11.32 1.75 -20.05
N VAL A 186 12.33 1.58 -20.89
CA VAL A 186 12.63 2.46 -22.01
C VAL A 186 12.31 1.69 -23.29
N LEU A 187 11.41 2.22 -24.12
CA LEU A 187 10.95 1.60 -25.35
C LEU A 187 11.27 2.52 -26.53
N TYR A 188 11.98 1.99 -27.51
CA TYR A 188 12.24 2.64 -28.79
C TYR A 188 11.07 2.31 -29.73
N GLU A 189 9.97 3.06 -29.62
CA GLU A 189 8.75 2.77 -30.38
C GLU A 189 8.95 3.06 -31.88
N GLU A 190 9.60 4.17 -32.21
CA GLU A 190 9.94 4.60 -33.58
C GLU A 190 11.25 5.41 -33.58
N ASP A 191 11.84 5.66 -34.75
CA ASP A 191 13.08 6.45 -34.91
C ASP A 191 13.01 7.86 -34.29
N ASN A 192 11.80 8.41 -34.17
CA ASN A 192 11.54 9.74 -33.59
C ASN A 192 10.67 9.68 -32.32
N ARG A 193 10.36 8.49 -31.77
CA ARG A 193 9.50 8.33 -30.60
C ARG A 193 10.11 7.39 -29.57
N LEU A 194 10.45 7.98 -28.42
CA LEU A 194 10.88 7.29 -27.22
C LEU A 194 9.75 7.26 -26.20
N ARG A 195 9.50 6.10 -25.58
CA ARG A 195 8.61 5.99 -24.43
C ARG A 195 9.38 5.53 -23.19
N VAL A 196 9.16 6.21 -22.08
CA VAL A 196 9.73 5.85 -20.78
C VAL A 196 8.58 5.65 -19.79
N ARG A 197 8.62 4.55 -19.04
CA ARG A 197 7.68 4.23 -17.96
C ARG A 197 8.42 3.94 -16.66
#